data_AF-J9ZVH7-F1
#
_entry.id   AF-J9ZVH7-F1
#
_cell.length_a   1.000
_cell.length_b   1.000
_cell.length_c   1.000
_cell.angle_alpha   90.00
_cell.angle_beta   90.00
_cell.angle_gamma   90.00
#
_symmetry.space_group_name_H-M   'P 1'
#
loop_
_entity.id
_entity.type
_entity.pdbx_description
1 polymer ?
#
loop_
_entity_poly.entity_id
_entity_poly.type
_entity_poly.pdbx_seq_one_letter_code
_entity_poly.pdbx_strand_id
1 'polypeptide(L)'
;ATGVGWIYEYALVDRTGRHDLAQLRSLQDWFLKYELQTVPGVSEVATVGGMVKQYQVVLAPDRLRAYGLPLSRIRKAIQSANREVGGSVIEMGEAEYMVRATGYIDELDDLRGIPLGVNAQGTPILLKDVA
;
A
#
# COMPACT_ATOMS: atom_id res chain seq x y z
N ALA A 1 5.66 -21.92 -15.81
CA ALA A 1 5.19 -22.13 -17.19
C ALA A 1 6.12 -23.12 -17.89
N THR A 2 5.57 -24.16 -18.53
CA THR A 2 6.37 -25.08 -19.37
C THR A 2 6.71 -24.39 -20.70
N GLY A 3 7.84 -24.75 -21.31
CA GLY A 3 8.47 -24.05 -22.45
C GLY A 3 7.72 -24.06 -23.79
N VAL A 4 6.41 -24.34 -23.82
CA VAL A 4 5.59 -24.40 -25.05
C VAL A 4 4.58 -23.24 -25.14
N GLY A 5 4.58 -22.29 -24.20
CA GLY A 5 3.59 -21.22 -24.09
C GLY A 5 4.11 -19.78 -24.17
N TRP A 6 5.41 -19.56 -24.41
CA TRP A 6 6.00 -18.22 -24.53
C TRP A 6 5.94 -17.77 -25.98
N ILE A 7 5.01 -16.87 -26.31
CA ILE A 7 4.73 -16.45 -27.69
C ILE A 7 5.37 -15.10 -28.02
N TYR A 8 5.37 -14.17 -27.07
CA TYR A 8 5.91 -12.82 -27.29
C TYR A 8 6.49 -12.23 -26.01
N GLU A 9 7.65 -11.58 -26.14
CA GLU A 9 8.37 -10.92 -25.05
C GLU A 9 8.62 -9.46 -25.42
N TYR A 10 8.48 -8.57 -24.44
CA TYR A 10 8.77 -7.16 -24.59
C TYR A 10 9.34 -6.58 -23.30
N ALA A 11 9.96 -5.39 -23.42
CA ALA A 11 10.46 -4.63 -22.29
C ALA A 11 9.90 -3.21 -22.33
N LEU A 12 9.53 -2.69 -21.16
CA LEU A 12 9.18 -1.28 -20.99
C LEU A 12 10.45 -0.47 -20.75
N VAL A 13 10.62 0.59 -21.53
CA VAL A 13 11.79 1.48 -21.47
C VAL A 13 11.34 2.93 -21.52
N ASP A 14 11.81 3.74 -20.57
CA ASP A 14 11.70 5.19 -20.64
C ASP A 14 13.07 5.82 -20.86
N ARG A 15 13.29 6.39 -22.05
CA ARG A 15 14.53 7.08 -22.40
C ARG A 15 14.57 8.53 -21.91
N THR A 16 13.44 9.07 -21.46
CA THR A 16 13.35 10.44 -20.93
C THR A 16 13.78 10.54 -19.47
N GLY A 17 13.84 9.40 -18.76
CA GLY A 17 14.19 9.35 -17.34
C GLY A 17 13.12 9.92 -16.41
N ARG A 18 11.87 10.05 -16.89
CA ARG A 18 10.72 10.52 -16.10
C ARG A 18 10.06 9.41 -15.30
N HIS A 19 10.29 8.16 -15.68
CA HIS A 19 9.75 6.99 -15.02
C HIS A 19 10.85 6.08 -14.47
N ASP A 20 10.70 5.67 -13.22
CA ASP A 20 11.55 4.65 -12.60
C ASP A 20 11.04 3.22 -12.88
N LEU A 21 11.83 2.23 -12.47
CA LEU A 21 11.48 0.82 -12.65
C LEU A 21 10.19 0.42 -11.93
N ALA A 22 9.84 1.09 -10.83
CA ALA A 22 8.63 0.78 -10.08
C ALA A 22 7.38 1.28 -10.81
N GLN A 23 7.45 2.47 -11.39
CA GLN A 23 6.39 3.04 -12.20
C GLN A 23 6.17 2.24 -13.49
N LEU A 24 7.25 1.82 -14.16
CA LEU A 24 7.14 0.95 -15.34
C LEU A 24 6.55 -0.42 -14.98
N ARG A 25 6.96 -0.98 -13.85
CA ARG A 25 6.39 -2.24 -13.34
C ARG A 25 4.92 -2.10 -12.98
N SER A 26 4.53 -0.98 -12.38
CA SER A 26 3.12 -0.68 -12.09
C SER A 26 2.29 -0.53 -13.38
N LEU A 27 2.81 0.15 -14.40
CA LEU A 27 2.16 0.25 -15.70
C LEU A 27 1.96 -1.13 -16.34
N GLN A 28 2.97 -1.99 -16.25
CA GLN A 28 2.87 -3.36 -16.73
C GLN A 28 1.75 -4.14 -16.02
N ASP A 29 1.76 -4.14 -14.69
CA ASP A 29 0.89 -5.02 -13.91
C ASP A 29 -0.57 -4.53 -13.87
N TRP A 30 -0.80 -3.22 -13.90
CA TRP A 30 -2.13 -2.62 -13.70
C TRP A 30 -2.79 -2.09 -14.98
N PHE A 31 -2.08 -2.08 -16.10
CA PHE A 31 -2.63 -1.65 -17.38
C PHE A 31 -2.35 -2.67 -18.49
N LEU A 32 -1.09 -2.82 -18.90
CA LEU A 32 -0.74 -3.62 -20.08
C LEU A 32 -1.09 -5.10 -19.93
N LYS A 33 -0.88 -5.67 -18.73
CA LYS A 33 -1.26 -7.05 -18.45
C LYS A 33 -2.74 -7.30 -18.70
N TYR A 34 -3.61 -6.42 -18.20
CA TYR A 34 -5.05 -6.57 -18.39
C TYR A 34 -5.45 -6.42 -19.86
N GLU A 35 -4.93 -5.40 -20.55
CA GLU A 35 -5.20 -5.19 -21.98
C GLU A 35 -4.77 -6.42 -22.81
N LEU A 36 -3.57 -6.94 -22.60
CA LEU A 36 -3.05 -8.08 -23.35
C LEU A 36 -3.79 -9.40 -23.04
N GLN A 37 -4.27 -9.58 -21.82
CA GLN A 37 -5.06 -10.75 -21.44
C GLN A 37 -6.45 -10.78 -22.10
N THR A 38 -6.95 -9.66 -22.62
CA THR A 38 -8.23 -9.64 -23.37
C THR A 38 -8.10 -10.12 -24.81
N VAL A 39 -6.87 -10.24 -25.34
CA VAL A 39 -6.64 -10.66 -26.72
C VAL A 39 -7.03 -12.14 -26.89
N PRO A 40 -7.87 -12.49 -27.88
CA PRO A 40 -8.27 -13.87 -28.12
C PRO A 40 -7.06 -14.80 -28.30
N GLY A 41 -7.06 -15.91 -27.55
CA GLY A 41 -5.97 -16.90 -27.59
C GLY A 41 -4.84 -16.65 -26.58
N VAL A 42 -4.86 -15.54 -25.84
CA VAL A 42 -3.91 -15.30 -24.74
C VAL A 42 -4.43 -15.95 -23.45
N SER A 43 -3.69 -16.92 -22.93
CA SER A 43 -4.02 -17.60 -21.66
C SER A 43 -3.45 -16.89 -20.44
N GLU A 44 -2.24 -16.36 -20.54
CA GLU A 44 -1.54 -15.68 -19.45
C GLU A 44 -0.57 -14.63 -20.00
N VAL A 45 -0.42 -13.53 -19.24
CA VAL A 45 0.65 -12.55 -19.43
C VAL A 45 1.46 -12.51 -18.14
N ALA A 46 2.68 -13.02 -18.21
CA ALA A 46 3.61 -13.08 -17.08
C ALA A 46 4.53 -11.86 -17.08
N THR A 47 4.69 -11.23 -15.91
CA THR A 47 5.64 -10.13 -15.74
C THR A 47 6.99 -10.68 -15.30
N VAL A 48 8.06 -10.27 -16.00
CA VAL A 48 9.44 -10.67 -15.69
C VAL A 48 10.25 -9.46 -15.26
N GLY A 49 10.90 -9.55 -14.10
CA GLY A 49 11.73 -8.47 -13.55
C GLY A 49 10.94 -7.24 -13.08
N GLY A 50 11.61 -6.09 -13.04
CA GLY A 50 11.08 -4.84 -12.50
C GLY A 50 11.05 -4.78 -10.97
N MET A 51 10.84 -3.57 -10.43
CA MET A 51 10.75 -3.34 -8.99
C MET A 51 9.28 -3.16 -8.61
N VAL A 52 8.76 -3.90 -7.64
CA VAL A 52 7.41 -3.63 -7.13
C VAL A 52 7.51 -2.49 -6.14
N LYS A 53 6.66 -1.47 -6.27
CA LYS A 53 6.60 -0.35 -5.31
C LYS A 53 6.29 -0.90 -3.91
N GLN A 54 7.15 -0.58 -2.95
CA GLN A 54 7.01 -1.00 -1.55
C GLN A 54 7.26 0.20 -0.64
N TYR A 55 6.40 0.37 0.36
CA TYR A 55 6.63 1.31 1.46
C TYR A 55 7.31 0.56 2.61
N GLN A 56 8.51 1.01 2.98
CA GLN A 56 9.31 0.38 4.01
C GLN A 56 9.36 1.27 5.25
N VAL A 57 8.93 0.71 6.38
CA VAL A 57 9.04 1.36 7.70
C VAL A 57 10.31 0.82 8.38
N VAL A 58 11.36 1.63 8.42
CA VAL A 58 12.66 1.25 8.99
C VAL A 58 12.76 1.76 10.41
N LEU A 59 12.65 0.87 11.39
CA LEU A 59 12.54 1.25 12.80
C LEU A 59 13.90 1.56 13.42
N ALA A 60 13.96 2.60 14.24
CA ALA A 60 15.11 2.96 15.08
C ALA A 60 15.03 2.26 16.45
N PRO A 61 15.86 1.22 16.73
CA PRO A 61 15.74 0.42 17.95
C PRO A 61 15.94 1.23 19.24
N ASP A 62 16.81 2.24 19.21
CA ASP A 62 17.08 3.11 20.36
C ASP A 62 15.85 3.95 20.75
N ARG A 63 15.11 4.44 19.75
CA ARG A 63 13.88 5.20 19.98
C ARG A 63 12.75 4.30 20.49
N LEU A 64 12.61 3.10 19.95
CA LEU A 64 11.67 2.11 20.49
C LEU A 64 11.93 1.83 21.98
N ARG A 65 13.20 1.66 22.37
CA ARG A 65 13.59 1.47 23.77
C ARG A 65 13.28 2.68 24.64
N ALA A 66 13.59 3.89 24.16
CA ALA A 66 13.33 5.14 24.88
C ALA A 66 11.84 5.33 25.18
N TYR A 67 10.96 4.93 24.26
CA TYR A 67 9.50 4.99 24.44
C TYR A 67 8.89 3.71 25.04
N GLY A 68 9.69 2.68 25.35
CA GLY A 68 9.19 1.40 25.85
C GLY A 68 8.24 0.68 24.89
N LEU A 69 8.37 0.91 23.57
CA LEU A 69 7.47 0.39 22.54
C LEU A 69 7.98 -0.95 21.98
N PRO A 70 7.25 -2.07 22.15
CA PRO A 70 7.63 -3.32 21.54
C PRO A 70 7.31 -3.31 20.04
N LEU A 71 8.10 -4.03 19.24
CA LEU A 71 7.88 -4.17 17.79
C LEU A 71 6.45 -4.65 17.45
N SER A 72 5.89 -5.52 18.29
CA SER A 72 4.52 -6.03 18.14
C SER A 72 3.46 -4.92 18.20
N ARG A 73 3.70 -3.84 18.95
CA ARG A 73 2.83 -2.67 19.02
C ARG A 73 2.83 -1.91 17.70
N ILE A 74 4.02 -1.70 17.12
CA ILE A 74 4.17 -1.02 15.84
C ILE A 74 3.43 -1.78 14.73
N ARG A 75 3.66 -3.10 14.65
CA ARG A 75 2.99 -3.95 13.65
C ARG A 75 1.46 -3.88 13.78
N LYS A 76 0.94 -3.94 15.00
CA LYS A 76 -0.51 -3.83 15.26
C LYS A 76 -1.05 -2.47 14.84
N ALA A 77 -0.35 -1.38 15.16
CA ALA A 77 -0.76 -0.02 14.83
C ALA A 77 -0.86 0.18 13.31
N ILE A 78 0.14 -0.27 12.55
CA ILE A 78 0.13 -0.21 11.08
C ILE A 78 -1.03 -1.03 10.50
N GLN A 79 -1.27 -2.25 11.02
CA GLN A 79 -2.36 -3.11 10.57
C GLN A 79 -3.76 -2.57 10.90
N SER A 80 -3.90 -1.82 11.99
CA SER A 80 -5.17 -1.19 12.36
C SER A 80 -5.41 0.12 11.62
N ALA A 81 -4.35 0.83 11.25
CA ALA A 81 -4.43 2.14 10.59
C ALA A 81 -4.81 2.05 9.11
N ASN A 82 -4.68 0.88 8.48
CA ASN A 82 -5.06 0.66 7.08
C ASN A 82 -6.32 -0.21 6.98
N ARG A 83 -7.47 0.33 7.43
CA ARG A 83 -8.76 -0.38 7.43
C ARG A 83 -9.91 0.57 7.10
N GLU A 84 -10.85 0.07 6.31
CA GLU A 84 -12.16 0.70 6.09
C GLU A 84 -13.23 -0.03 6.90
N VAL A 85 -14.16 0.72 7.51
CA VAL A 85 -15.27 0.16 8.28
C VAL A 85 -16.59 0.85 7.90
N GLY A 86 -17.63 0.06 7.63
CA GLY A 86 -18.99 0.56 7.41
C GLY A 86 -19.70 0.86 8.73
N GLY A 87 -20.37 2.00 8.80
CA GLY A 87 -21.09 2.50 9.99
C GLY A 87 -22.61 2.30 9.93
N SER A 88 -23.11 1.42 9.06
CA SER A 88 -24.54 1.23 8.77
C SER A 88 -25.20 2.47 8.13
N VAL A 89 -26.53 2.55 8.16
CA VAL A 89 -27.32 3.67 7.64
C VAL A 89 -28.01 4.45 8.76
N ILE A 90 -28.19 5.74 8.55
CA ILE A 90 -29.03 6.61 9.38
C ILE A 90 -30.26 7.00 8.55
N GLU A 91 -31.46 6.73 9.06
CA GLU A 91 -32.71 7.13 8.42
C GLU A 91 -33.09 8.56 8.86
N MET A 92 -33.27 9.47 7.91
CA MET A 92 -33.72 10.84 8.14
C MET A 92 -34.64 11.30 7.01
N GLY A 93 -35.88 11.63 7.36
CA GLY A 93 -36.85 12.22 6.42
C GLY A 93 -37.14 11.34 5.21
N GLU A 94 -37.45 10.05 5.44
CA GLU A 94 -37.71 9.04 4.40
C GLU A 94 -36.51 8.73 3.47
N ALA A 95 -35.30 9.15 3.84
CA ALA A 95 -34.05 8.82 3.16
C ALA A 95 -33.07 8.09 4.07
N GLU A 96 -32.33 7.13 3.52
CA GLU A 96 -31.25 6.42 4.19
C GLU A 96 -29.88 7.01 3.82
N TYR A 97 -29.10 7.39 4.82
CA TYR A 97 -27.74 7.91 4.65
C TYR A 97 -26.73 6.87 5.10
N MET A 98 -25.90 6.39 4.17
CA MET A 98 -24.81 5.46 4.48
C MET A 98 -23.70 6.16 5.25
N VAL A 99 -23.37 5.64 6.43
CA VAL A 99 -22.22 6.07 7.22
C VAL A 99 -21.03 5.19 6.86
N ARG A 100 -19.92 5.82 6.46
CA ARG A 100 -18.67 5.14 6.10
C ARG A 100 -17.49 5.86 6.74
N ALA A 101 -16.60 5.10 7.36
CA ALA A 101 -15.32 5.59 7.83
C ALA A 101 -14.22 5.03 6.94
N THR A 102 -13.53 5.89 6.21
CA THR A 102 -12.36 5.54 5.41
C THR A 102 -11.10 5.66 6.25
N GLY A 103 -10.20 4.70 6.09
CA GLY A 103 -8.92 4.65 6.79
C GLY A 103 -7.86 3.95 5.95
N TYR A 104 -7.90 4.15 4.63
CA TYR A 104 -6.84 3.70 3.76
C TYR A 104 -5.63 4.62 3.89
N ILE A 105 -4.45 4.02 3.74
CA ILE A 105 -3.19 4.74 3.66
C ILE A 105 -2.94 5.02 2.18
N ASP A 106 -3.03 6.28 1.80
CA ASP A 106 -2.85 6.70 0.40
C ASP A 106 -1.46 7.33 0.21
N GLU A 107 -1.00 8.08 1.21
CA GLU A 107 0.25 8.83 1.16
C GLU A 107 1.22 8.44 2.27
N LEU A 108 2.49 8.83 2.09
CA LEU A 108 3.55 8.56 3.06
C LEU A 108 3.30 9.29 4.39
N ASP A 109 2.59 10.42 4.35
CA ASP A 109 2.25 11.20 5.54
C ASP A 109 1.20 10.50 6.41
N ASP A 110 0.30 9.72 5.80
CA ASP A 110 -0.66 8.89 6.54
C ASP A 110 0.06 7.84 7.38
N LEU A 111 1.09 7.18 6.80
CA LEU A 111 1.95 6.25 7.55
C LEU A 111 2.66 6.94 8.70
N ARG A 112 3.26 8.11 8.46
CA ARG A 112 4.00 8.87 9.47
C ARG A 112 3.11 9.32 10.63
N GLY A 113 1.85 9.61 10.33
CA GLY A 113 0.84 10.05 11.29
C GLY A 113 0.25 8.94 12.17
N ILE A 114 0.60 7.68 11.95
CA ILE A 114 0.02 6.56 12.71
C ILE A 114 0.36 6.70 14.21
N PRO A 115 -0.64 6.79 15.10
CA PRO A 115 -0.42 6.89 16.53
C PRO A 115 -0.03 5.53 17.12
N LEU A 116 1.02 5.53 17.94
CA LEU A 116 1.57 4.35 18.62
C LEU A 116 1.16 4.28 20.09
N GLY A 117 0.87 5.43 20.68
CA GLY A 117 0.46 5.60 22.07
C GLY A 117 0.57 7.05 22.52
N VAL A 118 0.55 7.27 23.83
CA VAL A 118 0.78 8.56 24.48
C VAL A 118 1.89 8.40 25.51
N ASN A 119 2.75 9.40 25.65
CA ASN A 119 3.76 9.43 26.70
C ASN A 119 3.13 9.79 28.06
N ALA A 120 3.94 9.79 29.13
CA ALA A 120 3.48 10.12 30.48
C ALA A 120 2.93 11.56 30.63
N GLN A 121 3.29 12.45 29.72
CA GLN A 121 2.88 13.86 29.67
C GLN A 121 1.66 14.09 28.76
N GLY A 122 1.09 13.03 28.18
CA GLY A 122 -0.08 13.11 27.29
C GLY A 122 0.24 13.49 25.84
N THR A 123 1.51 13.61 25.46
CA THR A 123 1.90 13.85 24.06
C THR A 123 1.76 12.55 23.25
N PRO A 124 1.11 12.58 22.08
CA PRO A 124 1.03 11.41 21.20
C PRO A 124 2.41 11.04 20.67
N ILE A 125 2.69 9.74 20.60
CA ILE A 125 3.86 9.16 19.97
C ILE A 125 3.41 8.62 18.61
N LEU A 126 4.02 9.11 17.54
CA LEU A 126 3.67 8.80 16.15
C LEU A 126 4.71 7.88 15.51
N LEU A 127 4.36 7.25 14.38
CA LEU A 127 5.27 6.35 13.68
C LEU A 127 6.57 7.05 13.26
N LYS A 128 6.48 8.31 12.79
CA LYS A 128 7.66 9.13 12.44
C LYS A 128 8.62 9.40 13.60
N ASP A 129 8.16 9.22 14.84
CA ASP A 129 9.02 9.44 16.00
C ASP A 129 9.97 8.27 16.20
N VAL A 130 9.68 7.09 15.64
CA VAL A 130 10.45 5.85 15.82
C VAL A 130 10.92 5.20 14.51
N ALA A 131 10.54 5.75 13.35
CA ALA A 131 10.84 5.23 12.02
C ALA A 131 11.11 6.37 11.02
#